data_AF-A0A349NIR5-F1
#
_entry.id   AF-A0A349NIR5-F1
#
_cell.length_a   1.000
_cell.length_b   1.000
_cell.length_c   1.000
_cell.angle_alpha   90.00
_cell.angle_beta   90.00
_cell.angle_gamma   90.00
#
_symmetry.space_group_name_H-M   'P 1'
#
loop_
_entity.id
_entity.type
_entity.pdbx_description
1 polymer ?
#
loop_
_entity_poly.entity_id
_entity_poly.type
_entity_poly.pdbx_seq_one_letter_code
_entity_poly.pdbx_strand_id
1 'polypeptide(L)'
;SDEKERGVIPAAEDTCHVYKMKKDGRYELVYSFGWYLKKMIDDTREKGATPILVSLTPRNEWPEGKIERRNDSYGKWYREVVKETGVEFLDLHDISADWLQKHCDNKEKAMPYFNHDHTHSSLKGAKMNARNIAVGLKQIHSKLAEFLK
;
A
#
# COMPACT_ATOMS: atom_id res chain seq x y z
N SER A 1 22.91 15.12 -10.94
CA SER A 1 22.02 14.46 -9.96
C SER A 1 21.57 13.15 -10.59
N ASP A 2 21.53 12.06 -9.82
CA ASP A 2 21.12 10.75 -10.30
C ASP A 2 19.66 10.77 -10.81
N GLU A 3 19.46 11.04 -12.10
CA GLU A 3 18.22 10.73 -12.83
C GLU A 3 18.09 9.21 -12.89
N LYS A 4 17.74 8.57 -11.77
CA LYS A 4 17.04 7.29 -11.82
C LYS A 4 15.67 7.61 -12.40
N GLU A 5 15.35 7.04 -13.55
CA GLU A 5 13.98 7.01 -14.07
C GLU A 5 13.07 6.51 -12.94
N ARG A 6 12.09 7.31 -12.54
CA ARG A 6 11.13 6.93 -11.51
C ARG A 6 9.76 6.91 -12.15
N GLY A 7 9.03 5.80 -11.98
CA GLY A 7 7.62 5.74 -12.39
C GLY A 7 6.68 6.52 -11.47
N VAL A 8 7.18 7.02 -10.33
CA VAL A 8 6.39 7.77 -9.34
C VAL A 8 7.28 8.67 -8.48
N ILE A 9 6.80 9.87 -8.13
CA ILE A 9 7.47 10.77 -7.18
C ILE A 9 7.05 10.40 -5.74
N PRO A 10 8.01 10.19 -4.81
CA PRO A 10 7.72 9.75 -3.43
C PRO A 10 7.17 10.90 -2.57
N ALA A 11 5.88 11.19 -2.72
CA ALA A 11 5.19 12.25 -1.98
C ALA A 11 3.67 12.05 -2.02
N ALA A 12 2.96 12.57 -1.02
CA ALA A 12 1.49 12.65 -1.04
C ALA A 12 0.95 13.92 -1.70
N GLU A 13 1.71 15.01 -1.61
CA GLU A 13 1.38 16.29 -2.25
C GLU A 13 1.24 16.16 -3.76
N ASP A 14 0.42 17.03 -4.35
CA ASP A 14 0.26 17.08 -5.80
C ASP A 14 1.49 17.70 -6.44
N THR A 15 2.34 16.85 -7.01
CA THR A 15 3.54 17.27 -7.71
C THR A 15 3.78 16.40 -8.94
N CYS A 16 4.47 16.96 -9.92
CA CYS A 16 4.84 16.28 -11.14
C CYS A 16 6.24 16.71 -11.60
N HIS A 17 6.90 15.84 -12.36
CA HIS A 17 8.20 16.10 -12.93
C HIS A 17 8.31 15.45 -14.31
N VAL A 18 8.98 16.14 -15.23
CA VAL A 18 9.24 15.61 -16.57
C VAL A 18 10.60 14.91 -16.55
N TYR A 19 10.59 13.58 -16.68
CA TYR A 19 11.80 12.77 -16.74
C TYR A 19 12.17 12.47 -18.19
N LYS A 20 13.47 12.51 -18.50
CA LYS A 20 13.99 11.99 -19.76
C LYS A 20 14.33 10.51 -19.62
N MET A 21 13.64 9.68 -20.40
CA MET A 21 13.85 8.24 -20.42
C MET A 21 15.20 7.92 -21.08
N LYS A 22 16.05 7.19 -20.37
CA LYS A 22 17.34 6.66 -20.83
C LYS A 22 17.16 5.62 -21.93
N LYS A 23 16.04 4.89 -21.93
CA LYS A 23 15.80 3.81 -22.90
C LYS A 23 15.62 4.31 -24.33
N ASP A 24 14.91 5.42 -24.53
CA ASP A 24 14.52 5.91 -25.87
C ASP A 24 14.59 7.43 -26.02
N GLY A 25 15.04 8.16 -24.99
CA GLY A 25 15.18 9.62 -25.02
C GLY A 25 13.87 10.38 -24.89
N ARG A 26 12.73 9.71 -24.72
CA ARG A 26 11.42 10.35 -24.58
C ARG A 26 11.29 11.08 -23.26
N TYR A 27 10.49 12.15 -23.26
CA TYR A 27 10.09 12.83 -22.05
C TYR A 27 8.77 12.27 -21.54
N GLU A 28 8.71 11.90 -20.27
CA GLU A 28 7.48 11.44 -19.61
C GLU A 28 7.17 12.31 -18.39
N LEU A 29 5.91 12.72 -18.29
CA LEU A 29 5.39 13.43 -17.12
C LEU A 29 5.02 12.40 -16.05
N VAL A 30 5.69 12.46 -14.91
CA VAL A 30 5.47 11.55 -13.79
C VAL A 30 4.88 12.33 -12.63
N TYR A 31 3.78 11.82 -12.08
CA TYR A 31 3.11 12.40 -10.92
C TYR A 31 3.55 11.72 -9.61
N SER A 32 3.20 12.36 -8.50
CA SER A 32 3.42 11.81 -7.16
C SER A 32 2.50 10.63 -6.85
N PHE A 33 2.93 9.86 -5.86
CA PHE A 33 2.14 8.75 -5.33
C PHE A 33 0.75 9.21 -4.89
N GLY A 34 0.68 10.30 -4.11
CA GLY A 34 -0.60 10.84 -3.64
C GLY A 34 -1.48 11.38 -4.77
N TRP A 35 -0.91 12.04 -5.77
CA TRP A 35 -1.66 12.52 -6.94
C TRP A 35 -2.38 11.36 -7.66
N TYR A 36 -1.67 10.26 -7.93
CA TYR A 36 -2.27 9.10 -8.57
C TYR A 36 -3.40 8.48 -7.75
N LEU A 37 -3.22 8.37 -6.43
CA LEU A 37 -4.27 7.86 -5.55
C LEU A 37 -5.50 8.77 -5.57
N LYS A 38 -5.32 10.09 -5.44
CA LYS A 38 -6.39 11.08 -5.50
C LYS A 38 -7.15 11.00 -6.83
N LYS A 39 -6.42 10.93 -7.95
CA LYS A 39 -7.02 10.77 -9.27
C LYS A 39 -7.87 9.51 -9.38
N MET A 40 -7.37 8.36 -8.91
CA MET A 40 -8.15 7.10 -8.92
C MET A 40 -9.39 7.16 -8.02
N ILE A 41 -9.30 7.84 -6.87
CA ILE A 41 -10.43 8.06 -5.97
C ILE A 41 -11.51 8.88 -6.66
N ASP A 42 -11.13 9.99 -7.29
CA ASP A 42 -12.05 10.89 -7.99
C ASP A 42 -12.68 10.20 -9.22
N ASP A 43 -11.89 9.51 -10.04
CA ASP A 43 -12.40 8.74 -11.19
C ASP A 43 -13.40 7.67 -10.76
N THR A 44 -13.17 7.01 -9.62
CA THR A 44 -14.10 6.02 -9.07
C THR A 44 -15.42 6.67 -8.66
N ARG A 45 -15.36 7.82 -7.99
CA ARG A 45 -16.54 8.59 -7.57
C ARG A 45 -17.32 9.13 -8.77
N GLU A 46 -16.63 9.64 -9.80
CA GLU A 46 -17.23 10.12 -11.05
C GLU A 46 -18.02 9.01 -11.77
N LYS A 47 -17.57 7.76 -11.67
CA LYS A 47 -18.28 6.59 -12.22
C LYS A 47 -19.41 6.06 -11.30
N GLY A 48 -19.69 6.73 -10.19
CA GLY A 48 -20.76 6.36 -9.26
C GLY A 48 -20.41 5.21 -8.33
N ALA A 49 -19.15 4.79 -8.26
CA ALA A 49 -18.68 3.75 -7.34
C ALA A 49 -18.15 4.37 -6.02
N THR A 50 -18.08 3.55 -4.98
CA THR A 50 -17.53 3.95 -3.66
C THR A 50 -16.10 3.45 -3.52
N PRO A 51 -15.08 4.33 -3.57
CA PRO A 51 -13.69 3.92 -3.40
C PRO A 51 -13.39 3.57 -1.94
N ILE A 52 -12.60 2.51 -1.75
CA ILE A 52 -11.93 2.18 -0.48
C ILE A 52 -10.45 2.11 -0.79
N LEU A 53 -9.65 2.93 -0.12
CA LEU A 53 -8.21 2.92 -0.28
C LEU A 53 -7.60 1.83 0.60
N VAL A 54 -6.91 0.86 -0.03
CA VAL A 54 -6.24 -0.23 0.68
C VAL A 54 -4.73 0.01 0.63
N SER A 55 -4.06 0.01 1.78
CA SER A 55 -2.61 0.20 1.82
C SER A 55 -1.85 -1.02 1.29
N LEU A 56 -0.57 -0.82 0.95
CA LEU A 56 0.35 -1.91 0.64
C LEU A 56 0.47 -2.90 1.81
N THR A 57 0.91 -4.13 1.52
CA THR A 57 1.27 -5.11 2.54
C THR A 57 2.70 -4.88 3.05
N PRO A 58 3.03 -5.26 4.30
CA PRO A 58 4.38 -5.15 4.81
C PRO A 58 5.33 -6.12 4.09
N ARG A 59 6.61 -5.77 4.05
CA ARG A 59 7.67 -6.67 3.58
C ARG A 59 8.17 -7.56 4.71
N ASN A 60 8.86 -8.64 4.36
CA ASN A 60 9.58 -9.48 5.32
C ASN A 60 10.90 -8.83 5.78
N GLU A 61 10.80 -7.60 6.29
CA GLU A 61 11.91 -6.84 6.85
C GLU A 61 11.65 -6.63 8.33
N TRP A 62 12.64 -6.96 9.16
CA TRP A 62 12.51 -6.99 10.62
C TRP A 62 13.64 -6.20 11.30
N PRO A 63 13.76 -4.89 11.04
CA PRO A 63 14.74 -4.06 11.74
C PRO A 63 14.52 -4.17 13.25
N GLU A 64 15.60 -4.40 13.99
CA GLU A 64 15.57 -4.50 15.47
C GLU A 64 14.56 -5.54 16.00
N GLY A 65 14.31 -6.61 15.22
CA GLY A 65 13.41 -7.71 15.63
C GLY A 65 11.92 -7.37 15.55
N LYS A 66 11.55 -6.23 14.95
CA LYS A 66 10.16 -5.85 14.70
C LYS A 66 9.89 -5.73 13.22
N ILE A 67 8.74 -6.22 12.77
CA ILE A 67 8.36 -6.08 11.37
C ILE A 67 8.28 -4.61 10.98
N GLU A 68 8.80 -4.27 9.79
CA GLU A 68 8.87 -2.88 9.34
C GLU A 68 7.49 -2.22 9.26
N ARG A 69 7.45 -0.96 9.70
CA ARG A 69 6.29 -0.08 9.55
C ARG A 69 6.73 1.07 8.68
N ARG A 70 6.21 1.17 7.45
CA ARG A 70 6.54 2.25 6.51
C ARG A 70 5.84 3.56 6.86
N ASN A 71 5.73 3.84 8.15
CA ASN A 71 4.95 4.95 8.69
C ASN A 71 5.56 6.31 8.39
N ASP A 72 6.85 6.38 8.03
CA ASP A 72 7.49 7.63 7.60
C ASP A 72 7.45 7.85 6.07
N SER A 73 6.88 6.91 5.31
CA SER A 73 6.78 6.99 3.84
C SER A 73 5.37 6.63 3.36
N TYR A 74 5.18 5.45 2.75
CA TYR A 74 3.90 5.04 2.17
C TYR A 74 2.76 5.08 3.19
N GLY A 75 2.99 4.60 4.41
CA GLY A 75 1.98 4.64 5.48
C GLY A 75 1.55 6.06 5.82
N LYS A 76 2.49 7.01 5.84
CA LYS A 76 2.19 8.44 5.98
C LYS A 76 1.42 8.97 4.79
N TRP A 77 1.87 8.70 3.56
CA TRP A 77 1.24 9.24 2.36
C TRP A 77 -0.19 8.73 2.15
N TYR A 78 -0.47 7.47 2.49
CA TYR A 78 -1.85 6.96 2.52
C TYR A 78 -2.73 7.78 3.45
N ARG A 79 -2.28 8.02 4.70
CA ARG A 79 -3.05 8.80 5.69
C ARG A 79 -3.24 10.26 5.27
N GLU A 80 -2.26 10.86 4.61
CA GLU A 80 -2.37 12.21 4.04
C GLU A 80 -3.44 12.26 2.94
N VAL A 81 -3.42 11.32 1.98
CA VAL A 81 -4.47 11.20 0.95
C VAL A 81 -5.85 10.97 1.55
N VAL A 82 -5.96 10.12 2.58
CA VAL A 82 -7.23 9.85 3.28
C VAL A 82 -7.76 11.11 3.95
N LYS A 83 -6.90 11.87 4.62
CA LYS A 83 -7.25 13.15 5.25
C LYS A 83 -7.73 14.17 4.23
N GLU A 84 -7.10 14.25 3.07
CA GLU A 84 -7.45 15.21 2.00
C GLU A 84 -8.75 14.83 1.27
N THR A 85 -8.97 13.54 1.01
CA THR A 85 -10.06 13.07 0.15
C THR A 85 -11.30 12.60 0.89
N GLY A 86 -11.18 12.30 2.18
CA GLY A 86 -12.24 11.66 2.97
C GLY A 86 -12.62 10.25 2.50
N VAL A 87 -11.74 9.57 1.76
CA VAL A 87 -11.98 8.18 1.32
C VAL A 87 -11.93 7.21 2.51
N GLU A 88 -12.71 6.13 2.47
CA GLU A 88 -12.55 5.03 3.43
C GLU A 88 -11.14 4.42 3.30
N PHE A 89 -10.54 4.05 4.43
CA PHE A 89 -9.17 3.55 4.46
C PHE A 89 -9.05 2.21 5.18
N LEU A 90 -8.60 1.19 4.46
CA LEU A 90 -8.24 -0.12 5.00
C LEU A 90 -6.71 -0.21 5.12
N ASP A 91 -6.21 -0.05 6.34
CA ASP A 91 -4.77 -0.13 6.63
C ASP A 91 -4.29 -1.58 6.70
N LEU A 92 -4.22 -2.23 5.54
CA LEU A 92 -3.72 -3.60 5.42
C LEU A 92 -2.26 -3.72 5.84
N HIS A 93 -1.47 -2.63 5.76
CA HIS A 93 -0.06 -2.61 6.14
C HIS A 93 0.05 -2.91 7.62
N ASP A 94 -0.67 -2.12 8.43
CA ASP A 94 -0.62 -2.26 9.88
C ASP A 94 -1.30 -3.54 10.37
N ILE A 95 -2.46 -3.90 9.79
CA ILE A 95 -3.17 -5.14 10.16
C ILE A 95 -2.30 -6.38 9.88
N SER A 96 -1.69 -6.48 8.69
CA SER A 96 -0.83 -7.62 8.35
C SER A 96 0.47 -7.63 9.14
N ALA A 97 1.02 -6.45 9.44
CA ALA A 97 2.22 -6.35 10.24
C ALA A 97 1.96 -6.74 11.71
N ASP A 98 0.83 -6.35 12.31
CA ASP A 98 0.43 -6.80 13.64
C ASP A 98 0.26 -8.32 13.70
N TRP A 99 -0.37 -8.89 12.67
CA TRP A 99 -0.55 -10.32 12.57
C TRP A 99 0.79 -11.07 12.49
N LEU A 100 1.69 -10.63 11.61
CA LEU A 100 3.01 -11.24 11.45
C LEU A 100 3.85 -11.09 12.73
N GLN A 101 3.86 -9.91 13.35
CA GLN A 101 4.57 -9.67 14.61
C GLN A 101 4.11 -10.65 15.69
N LYS A 102 2.80 -10.87 15.81
CA LYS A 102 2.20 -11.75 16.82
C LYS A 102 2.46 -13.24 16.59
N HIS A 103 2.47 -13.70 15.33
CA HIS A 103 2.50 -15.14 15.01
C HIS A 103 3.86 -15.64 14.53
N CYS A 104 4.70 -14.75 13.99
CA CYS A 104 5.99 -15.12 13.43
C CYS A 104 7.14 -14.65 14.29
N ASP A 105 7.02 -13.57 15.07
CA ASP A 105 8.06 -13.02 15.98
C ASP A 105 9.46 -12.70 15.39
N ASN A 106 9.81 -13.19 14.20
CA ASN A 106 11.04 -12.94 13.46
C ASN A 106 10.88 -13.23 11.95
N LYS A 107 11.94 -12.90 11.19
CA LYS A 107 11.98 -13.01 9.72
C LYS A 107 11.91 -14.45 9.20
N GLU A 108 12.57 -15.38 9.88
CA GLU A 108 12.68 -16.79 9.48
C GLU A 108 11.32 -17.49 9.56
N LYS A 109 10.61 -17.28 10.68
CA LYS A 109 9.25 -17.81 10.88
C LYS A 109 8.21 -17.13 9.99
N ALA A 110 8.45 -15.90 9.56
CA ALA A 110 7.62 -15.18 8.60
C ALA A 110 7.85 -15.64 7.15
N MET A 111 9.01 -16.21 6.83
CA MET A 111 9.39 -16.64 5.48
C MET A 111 8.33 -17.47 4.73
N PRO A 112 7.60 -18.42 5.36
CA PRO A 112 6.55 -19.19 4.67
C PRO A 112 5.38 -18.35 4.11
N TYR A 113 5.21 -17.09 4.54
CA TYR A 113 4.21 -16.16 4.02
C TYR A 113 4.70 -15.37 2.80
N PHE A 114 5.97 -15.49 2.44
CA PHE A 114 6.58 -14.80 1.30
C PHE A 114 7.11 -15.81 0.26
N ASN A 115 7.19 -15.38 -0.99
CA ASN A 115 7.53 -16.20 -2.15
C ASN A 115 8.98 -15.96 -2.57
N HIS A 116 9.92 -16.69 -1.96
CA HIS A 116 11.36 -16.67 -2.26
C HIS A 116 12.07 -15.30 -2.11
N ASP A 117 11.36 -14.23 -1.78
CA ASP A 117 11.90 -12.92 -1.49
C ASP A 117 11.18 -12.24 -0.32
N HIS A 118 11.43 -10.94 -0.14
CA HIS A 118 10.92 -10.15 0.98
C HIS A 118 9.63 -9.38 0.65
N THR A 119 9.11 -9.45 -0.57
CA THR A 119 7.99 -8.62 -1.03
C THR A 119 6.80 -9.44 -1.52
N HIS A 120 7.03 -10.44 -2.36
CA HIS A 120 5.94 -11.21 -2.97
C HIS A 120 5.36 -12.19 -1.97
N SER A 121 4.03 -12.23 -1.85
CA SER A 121 3.36 -13.17 -0.95
C SER A 121 3.36 -14.59 -1.52
N SER A 122 3.59 -15.60 -0.67
CA SER A 122 3.29 -16.99 -1.03
C SER A 122 1.77 -17.21 -1.07
N LEU A 123 1.31 -18.39 -1.51
CA LEU A 123 -0.11 -18.75 -1.38
C LEU A 123 -0.61 -18.63 0.07
N LYS A 124 0.23 -18.98 1.04
CA LYS A 124 -0.07 -18.86 2.48
C LYS A 124 -0.19 -17.39 2.88
N GLY A 125 0.73 -16.53 2.43
CA GLY A 125 0.68 -15.07 2.63
C GLY A 125 -0.53 -14.41 1.98
N ALA A 126 -0.86 -14.78 0.75
CA ALA A 126 -2.03 -14.26 0.05
C ALA A 126 -3.34 -14.60 0.80
N LYS A 127 -3.46 -15.84 1.30
CA LYS A 127 -4.60 -16.24 2.15
C LYS A 127 -4.65 -15.48 3.48
N MET A 128 -3.50 -15.18 4.08
CA MET A 128 -3.41 -14.35 5.27
C MET A 128 -3.87 -12.91 4.98
N ASN A 129 -3.33 -12.28 3.93
CA ASN A 129 -3.72 -10.93 3.52
C ASN A 129 -5.22 -10.84 3.21
N ALA A 130 -5.80 -11.82 2.53
CA ALA A 130 -7.24 -11.86 2.26
C ALA A 130 -8.09 -11.92 3.55
N ARG A 131 -7.66 -12.70 4.56
CA ARG A 131 -8.31 -12.71 5.88
C ARG A 131 -8.16 -11.36 6.60
N ASN A 132 -7.00 -10.73 6.48
CA ASN A 132 -6.74 -9.42 7.09
C ASN A 132 -7.54 -8.31 6.40
N ILE A 133 -7.82 -8.40 5.10
CA ILE A 133 -8.79 -7.51 4.43
C ILE A 133 -10.18 -7.68 5.05
N ALA A 134 -10.63 -8.92 5.28
CA ALA A 134 -11.92 -9.15 5.93
C ALA A 134 -11.98 -8.56 7.36
N VAL A 135 -10.87 -8.62 8.12
CA VAL A 135 -10.74 -7.94 9.41
C VAL A 135 -10.81 -6.43 9.25
N GLY A 136 -10.05 -5.87 8.30
CA GLY A 136 -10.03 -4.43 8.03
C GLY A 136 -11.40 -3.88 7.63
N LEU A 137 -12.12 -4.56 6.73
CA LEU A 137 -13.48 -4.19 6.33
C LEU A 137 -14.45 -4.12 7.52
N LYS A 138 -14.33 -5.05 8.47
CA LYS A 138 -15.12 -5.03 9.71
C LYS A 138 -14.72 -3.88 10.64
N GLN A 139 -13.42 -3.59 10.76
CA GLN A 139 -12.91 -2.49 11.62
C GLN A 139 -13.35 -1.11 11.13
N ILE A 140 -13.42 -0.92 9.81
CA ILE A 140 -13.87 0.35 9.22
C ILE A 140 -15.40 0.43 9.08
N HIS A 141 -16.13 -0.57 9.58
CA HIS A 141 -17.59 -0.69 9.43
C HIS A 141 -18.08 -0.55 7.98
N SER A 142 -17.30 -1.07 7.02
CA SER A 142 -17.67 -1.01 5.60
C SER A 142 -18.88 -1.87 5.33
N LYS A 143 -19.79 -1.40 4.47
CA LYS A 143 -20.92 -2.20 3.97
C LYS A 143 -20.48 -3.50 3.30
N LEU A 144 -19.27 -3.55 2.76
CA LEU A 144 -18.71 -4.78 2.18
C LEU A 144 -18.54 -5.91 3.21
N ALA A 145 -18.46 -5.57 4.51
CA ALA A 145 -18.39 -6.56 5.57
C ALA A 145 -19.65 -7.45 5.64
N GLU A 146 -20.81 -6.98 5.17
CA GLU A 146 -22.07 -7.74 5.12
C GLU A 146 -22.02 -8.91 4.13
N PHE A 147 -21.11 -8.86 3.14
CA PHE A 147 -20.96 -9.88 2.11
C PHE A 147 -19.88 -10.92 2.42
N LEU A 148 -19.20 -10.79 3.56
CA LEU A 148 -18.21 -11.76 4.01
C LEU A 148 -18.93 -13.06 4.41
N LYS A 149 -18.49 -14.19 3.83
CA LYS A 149 -18.99 -15.53 4.15
C LYS A 149 -18.31 -16.14 5.37
#